data_AF-A0A2V9PWK2-F1
#
_entry.id   AF-A0A2V9PWK2-F1
#
_cell.length_a   1.000
_cell.length_b   1.000
_cell.length_c   1.000
_cell.angle_alpha   90.00
_cell.angle_beta   90.00
_cell.angle_gamma   90.00
#
_symmetry.space_group_name_H-M   'P 1'
#
loop_
_entity.id
_entity.type
_entity.pdbx_description
1 polymer ?
#
loop_
_entity_poly.entity_id
_entity_poly.type
_entity_poly.pdbx_seq_one_letter_code
_entity_poly.pdbx_strand_id
1 'polypeptide(L)' 'MALDPKTHQLFLSTAEAGQFEILVVASGEPRASTSDPVLVGAGDIASCDDLAGAYATAKLIDKIPGTVFAAG' A
#
# COMPACT_ATOMS: atom_id res chain seq x y z
N MET A 1 -1.04 -8.67 28.12
CA MET A 1 -0.79 -7.43 27.36
C MET A 1 0.13 -6.53 28.15
N ALA A 2 1.28 -6.15 27.61
CA ALA A 2 2.09 -5.06 28.15
C ALA A 2 2.16 -3.93 27.13
N LEU A 3 1.77 -2.73 27.56
CA LEU A 3 1.97 -1.46 26.85
C LEU A 3 3.29 -0.86 27.33
N ASP A 4 4.24 -0.64 26.44
CA ASP A 4 5.40 0.18 26.79
C ASP A 4 5.00 1.67 26.80
N PRO A 5 5.06 2.37 27.95
CA PRO A 5 4.55 3.74 28.07
C PRO A 5 5.41 4.79 27.36
N LYS A 6 6.61 4.44 26.87
CA LYS A 6 7.47 5.35 26.09
C LYS A 6 7.21 5.23 24.58
N THR A 7 6.94 4.03 24.11
CA THR A 7 6.84 3.71 22.67
C THR A 7 5.43 3.34 22.25
N HIS A 8 4.48 3.27 23.18
CA HIS A 8 3.08 2.91 22.93
C HIS A 8 2.93 1.56 22.21
N GLN A 9 3.89 0.64 22.39
CA GLN A 9 3.87 -0.68 21.77
C GLN A 9 3.14 -1.70 22.63
N LEU A 10 2.29 -2.51 22.00
CA LEU A 10 1.42 -3.48 22.67
C LEU A 10 1.88 -4.90 22.35
N PHE A 11 2.30 -5.64 23.38
CA PHE A 11 2.72 -7.03 23.25
C PHE A 11 1.69 -7.98 23.89
N LEU A 12 1.18 -8.95 23.12
CA LEU A 12 0.34 -10.04 23.64
C LEU A 12 1.16 -11.33 23.78
N SER A 13 1.07 -11.94 24.96
CA SER A 13 1.45 -13.34 25.18
C SER A 13 0.24 -14.21 24.86
N THR A 14 0.46 -15.25 24.06
CA THR A 14 -0.59 -16.13 23.53
C THR A 14 -1.08 -17.10 24.60
N ALA A 15 -2.39 -17.35 24.68
CA ALA A 15 -2.89 -18.64 25.18
C ALA A 15 -4.33 -18.91 24.67
N GLU A 16 -4.43 -20.04 23.98
CA GLU A 16 -5.59 -20.93 23.83
C GLU A 16 -6.82 -20.48 23.01
N ALA A 17 -7.29 -21.43 22.21
CA ALA A 17 -8.51 -21.40 21.39
C ALA A 17 -8.49 -20.54 20.10
N GLY A 18 -7.61 -20.89 19.16
CA GLY A 18 -7.95 -20.90 17.73
C GLY A 18 -8.26 -19.57 17.04
N GLN A 19 -7.91 -18.42 17.61
CA GLN A 19 -8.08 -17.11 16.99
C GLN A 19 -6.75 -16.64 16.39
N PHE A 20 -6.71 -16.53 15.06
CA PHE A 20 -5.59 -15.95 14.32
C PHE A 20 -5.62 -14.42 14.53
N GLU A 21 -4.75 -13.90 15.39
CA GLU A 21 -4.56 -12.47 15.58
C GLU A 21 -3.56 -11.93 14.55
N ILE A 22 -3.97 -10.94 13.74
CA ILE A 22 -3.07 -10.24 12.81
C ILE A 22 -2.22 -9.25 13.61
N LEU A 23 -0.90 -9.49 13.61
CA LEU A 23 0.09 -8.59 14.19
C LEU A 23 0.37 -7.41 13.24
N VAL A 24 0.00 -6.20 13.64
CA VAL A 24 0.48 -4.96 13.00
C VAL A 24 1.68 -4.45 13.78
N VAL A 25 2.90 -4.77 13.33
CA VAL A 25 4.13 -4.13 13.84
C VAL A 25 4.38 -2.84 13.05
N ALA A 26 4.11 -1.70 13.67
CA ALA A 26 4.58 -0.43 13.14
C ALA A 26 6.05 -0.23 13.53
N SER A 27 6.96 -0.47 12.58
CA SER A 27 8.37 -0.08 12.72
C SER A 27 8.44 1.44 12.78
N GLY A 28 8.94 1.95 13.90
CA GLY A 28 9.08 3.37 14.14
C GLY A 28 10.15 3.99 13.25
N GLU A 29 9.72 4.79 12.29
CA GLU A 29 10.42 5.98 11.83
C GLU A 29 9.45 7.16 11.96
N PRO A 30 9.91 8.37 12.35
CA PRO A 30 9.08 9.56 12.22
C PRO A 30 8.73 9.65 10.75
N ARG A 31 7.44 9.53 10.44
CA ARG A 31 6.93 9.69 9.09
C ARG A 31 7.43 11.06 8.62
N ALA A 32 8.50 11.08 7.81
CA ALA A 32 8.67 12.12 6.81
C ALA A 32 7.28 12.27 6.19
N SER A 33 6.78 13.50 6.07
CA SER A 33 5.41 13.76 5.64
C SER A 33 5.14 13.05 4.31
N THR A 34 4.68 11.81 4.41
CA THR A 34 4.48 10.88 3.32
C THR A 34 2.99 10.75 3.32
N SER A 35 2.35 11.34 2.31
CA SER A 35 0.95 11.07 2.05
C SER A 35 0.71 9.57 2.11
N ASP A 36 -0.49 9.14 2.50
CA ASP A 36 -0.85 7.72 2.50
C ASP A 36 -0.36 7.05 1.21
N PRO A 37 0.39 5.93 1.30
CA PRO A 37 0.98 5.31 0.12
C PRO A 37 -0.14 4.91 -0.84
N VAL A 38 -0.16 5.52 -2.03
CA VAL A 38 -1.15 5.25 -3.08
C VAL A 38 -0.57 4.22 -4.03
N LEU A 39 -1.23 3.06 -4.10
CA LEU A 39 -0.99 2.04 -5.12
C LEU A 39 -2.13 2.09 -6.14
N VAL A 40 -1.80 2.38 -7.40
CA VAL A 40 -2.77 2.40 -8.49
C VAL A 40 -2.49 1.24 -9.44
N GLY A 41 -3.52 0.42 -9.67
CA GLY A 41 -3.51 -0.61 -10.70
C GLY A 41 -4.19 -0.09 -11.96
N ALA A 42 -3.48 -0.19 -13.10
CA ALA A 42 -4.04 0.08 -14.41
C ALA A 42 -4.24 -1.26 -15.14
N GLY A 43 -5.43 -1.46 -15.72
CA GLY A 43 -5.83 -2.67 -16.45
C GLY A 43 -5.22 -2.74 -17.84
N ASP A 44 -5.96 -3.24 -18.82
CA ASP A 44 -5.50 -3.38 -20.23
C ASP A 44 -5.27 -2.00 -20.88
N ILE A 45 -4.00 -1.56 -20.94
CA ILE A 45 -3.64 -0.19 -21.36
C ILE A 45 -3.43 -0.09 -22.87
N ALA A 46 -2.90 -1.14 -23.48
CA ALA A 46 -2.39 -1.11 -24.83
C ALA A 46 -3.08 -2.13 -25.73
N SER A 47 -3.44 -1.70 -26.93
CA SER A 47 -3.82 -2.60 -28.03
C SER A 47 -2.68 -2.65 -29.05
N CYS A 48 -2.48 -3.82 -29.66
CA CYS A 48 -1.45 -3.98 -30.69
C CYS A 48 -1.77 -3.19 -31.98
N ASP A 49 -3.05 -3.00 -32.27
CA ASP A 49 -3.53 -2.39 -33.53
C ASP A 49 -3.73 -0.88 -33.43
N ASP A 50 -3.92 -0.35 -32.22
CA ASP A 50 -4.13 1.08 -31.97
C ASP A 50 -3.52 1.52 -30.62
N LEU A 51 -2.60 2.47 -30.68
CA LEU A 51 -1.88 3.02 -29.53
C LEU A 51 -2.50 4.31 -28.99
N ALA A 52 -3.55 4.84 -29.62
CA ALA A 52 -4.17 6.10 -29.19
C ALA A 52 -4.74 5.99 -27.76
N GLY A 53 -5.38 4.87 -27.43
CA GLY A 53 -5.88 4.57 -26.08
C GLY A 53 -4.75 4.50 -25.04
N ALA A 54 -3.65 3.84 -25.38
CA ALA A 54 -2.48 3.73 -24.50
C ALA A 54 -1.89 5.11 -24.18
N TYR A 55 -1.78 5.99 -25.17
CA TYR A 55 -1.26 7.35 -24.98
C TYR A 55 -2.20 8.21 -24.13
N ALA A 56 -3.52 8.04 -24.30
CA ALA A 56 -4.51 8.72 -23.48
C ALA A 56 -4.41 8.26 -22.01
N THR A 57 -4.28 6.96 -21.76
CA THR A 57 -4.12 6.42 -20.41
C THR A 57 -2.79 6.83 -19.78
N ALA A 58 -1.69 6.87 -20.55
CA ALA A 58 -0.40 7.37 -20.08
C ALA A 58 -0.50 8.83 -19.58
N LYS A 59 -1.22 9.70 -20.30
CA LYS A 59 -1.47 11.10 -19.87
C LYS A 59 -2.28 11.22 -18.58
N LEU A 60 -3.10 10.22 -18.24
CA LEU A 60 -3.85 10.18 -16.99
C LEU A 60 -2.95 9.70 -15.85
N ILE A 61 -2.20 8.62 -16.08
CA ILE A 61 -1.31 8.00 -15.09
C ILE A 61 -0.16 8.94 -14.68
N ASP A 62 0.38 9.72 -15.60
CA ASP A 62 1.47 10.69 -15.37
C ASP A 62 1.15 11.73 -14.27
N LYS A 63 -0.14 11.94 -13.99
CA LYS A 63 -0.61 12.91 -12.98
C LYS A 63 -0.90 12.27 -11.62
N ILE A 64 -0.77 10.95 -11.49
CA ILE A 64 -1.07 10.21 -10.27
C ILE A 64 0.20 10.19 -9.40
N PRO A 65 0.17 10.79 -8.20
CA PRO A 65 1.30 10.68 -7.27
C PRO A 65 1.39 9.25 -6.73
N GLY A 66 2.61 8.71 -6.63
CA GLY A 66 2.87 7.38 -6.07
C GLY A 66 3.39 6.40 -7.11
N THR A 67 3.12 5.11 -6.91
CA THR A 67 3.56 4.03 -7.81
C THR A 67 2.37 3.46 -8.56
N VAL A 68 2.47 3.43 -9.89
CA VAL A 68 1.45 2.82 -10.75
C VAL A 68 1.98 1.52 -11.33
N PHE A 69 1.17 0.46 -11.23
CA PHE A 69 1.44 -0.85 -11.80
C PHE A 69 0.47 -1.10 -12.97
N ALA A 70 0.99 -1.52 -14.13
CA ALA A 70 0.21 -1.93 -15.29
C ALA A 70 0.16 -3.46 -15.37
N ALA A 71 -1.06 -4.01 -15.45
CA ALA A 71 -1.29 -5.45 -15.41
C ALA A 71 -1.38 -6.12 -16.79
N GLY A 72 -1.48 -5.34 -17.88
CA GLY A 72 -1.63 -5.82 -19.26
C GLY A 72 -1.55 -4.68 -20.26
#